data_AF-A0A9E4EV42-F1
#
_entry.id   AF-A0A9E4EV42-F1
#
_cell.length_a   1.000
_cell.length_b   1.000
_cell.length_c   1.000
_cell.angle_alpha   90.00
_cell.angle_beta   90.00
_cell.angle_gamma   90.00
#
_symmetry.space_group_name_H-M   'P 1'
#
loop_
_entity.id
_entity.type
_entity.pdbx_description
1 polymer ?
#
loop_
_entity_poly.entity_id
_entity_poly.type
_entity_poly.pdbx_seq_one_letter_code
_entity_poly.pdbx_strand_id
1 'polypeptide(L)' 'MGKSGYDDTPMLPNSPYCVHDHRRPAPAVVTPGSDNSPPSDAVVLFDGTSLDGWPTPLGKWPTDTWRSRPVPVTL' A
#
# COMPACT_ATOMS: atom_id res chain seq x y z
N MET A 1 22.63 17.42 -0.32
CA MET A 1 22.25 15.99 -0.32
C MET A 1 23.54 15.20 -0.51
N GLY A 2 24.09 14.59 0.55
CA GLY A 2 25.36 13.88 0.46
C GLY A 2 25.21 12.64 -0.42
N LYS A 3 26.10 12.47 -1.41
CA LYS A 3 26.16 11.22 -2.18
C LYS A 3 26.54 10.09 -1.22
N SER A 4 25.57 9.29 -0.82
CA SER A 4 25.79 8.13 0.04
C SER A 4 26.36 6.99 -0.81
N GLY A 5 27.68 6.84 -0.83
CA GLY A 5 28.34 5.67 -1.44
C GLY A 5 29.79 5.91 -1.88
N TYR A 6 30.43 4.84 -2.34
CA TYR A 6 31.83 4.78 -2.76
C TYR A 6 31.95 4.20 -4.17
N ASP A 7 32.81 4.76 -5.01
CA ASP A 7 33.11 4.25 -6.36
C ASP A 7 34.48 3.54 -6.45
N ASP A 8 35.26 3.55 -5.37
CA ASP A 8 36.61 2.96 -5.25
C ASP A 8 36.64 1.60 -4.54
N THR A 9 35.47 1.01 -4.26
CA THR A 9 35.36 -0.32 -3.66
C THR A 9 35.32 -1.43 -4.73
N PRO A 10 35.66 -2.69 -4.39
CA PRO A 10 35.63 -3.79 -5.34
C PRO A 10 34.27 -4.00 -6.02
N MET A 11 34.29 -4.52 -7.25
CA MET A 11 33.08 -4.99 -7.93
C MET A 11 32.45 -6.16 -7.18
N LEU A 12 31.12 -6.12 -7.07
CA LEU A 12 30.36 -7.32 -6.69
C LEU A 12 30.35 -8.31 -7.87
N PRO A 13 30.51 -9.62 -7.59
CA PRO A 13 30.33 -10.65 -8.61
C PRO A 13 28.94 -10.56 -9.26
N ASN A 14 28.87 -10.66 -10.59
CA ASN A 14 27.63 -10.65 -11.38
C ASN A 14 26.76 -9.39 -11.20
N SER A 15 27.35 -8.25 -10.87
CA SER A 15 26.63 -6.99 -10.65
C SER A 15 27.33 -5.84 -11.38
N PRO A 16 26.59 -4.83 -11.87
CA PRO A 16 27.21 -3.63 -12.46
C PRO A 16 27.70 -2.62 -11.40
N TYR A 17 27.69 -2.96 -10.11
CA TYR A 17 27.91 -2.03 -9.01
C TYR A 17 29.04 -2.45 -8.07
N CYS A 18 29.76 -1.47 -7.53
CA CYS A 18 30.67 -1.65 -6.40
C CYS A 18 29.92 -1.92 -5.08
N VAL A 19 30.66 -2.35 -4.05
CA VAL A 19 30.18 -2.37 -2.67
C VAL A 19 29.86 -0.93 -2.21
N HIS A 20 28.61 -0.65 -1.82
CA HIS A 20 28.14 0.71 -1.49
C HIS A 20 28.18 1.73 -2.64
N ASP A 21 28.07 1.30 -3.90
CA ASP A 21 28.07 2.20 -5.06
C ASP A 21 26.93 3.23 -5.05
N HIS A 22 27.27 4.54 -5.11
CA HIS A 22 26.30 5.64 -5.09
C HIS A 22 25.45 5.74 -6.37
N ARG A 23 25.85 5.07 -7.45
CA ARG A 23 25.12 5.04 -8.72
C ARG A 23 23.98 4.03 -8.73
N ARG A 24 23.87 3.19 -7.69
CA ARG A 24 22.70 2.34 -7.50
C ARG A 24 21.46 3.22 -7.39
N PRO A 25 20.36 2.91 -8.11
CA PRO A 25 19.11 3.63 -7.97
C PRO A 25 18.69 3.70 -6.51
N ALA A 26 18.46 4.91 -6.02
CA ALA A 26 17.91 5.11 -4.69
C ALA A 26 16.49 4.52 -4.63
N PRO A 27 16.05 4.01 -3.47
CA PRO A 27 14.65 3.65 -3.29
C PRO A 27 13.77 4.88 -3.50
N ALA A 28 12.52 4.65 -3.92
CA ALA A 28 11.54 5.72 -4.04
C ALA A 28 11.33 6.40 -2.68
N VAL A 29 11.22 7.72 -2.69
CA VAL A 29 10.92 8.49 -1.47
C VAL A 29 9.44 8.31 -1.14
N VAL A 30 9.16 7.84 0.06
CA VAL A 30 7.80 7.69 0.60
C VAL A 30 7.61 8.71 1.71
N THR A 31 6.59 9.55 1.61
CA THR A 31 6.25 10.51 2.66
C THR A 31 5.45 9.78 3.74
N PRO A 32 5.90 9.78 5.01
CA PRO A 32 5.11 9.21 6.10
C PRO A 32 3.79 9.97 6.29
N GLY A 33 2.75 9.28 6.76
CA GLY A 33 1.51 9.95 7.17
C GLY A 33 1.64 10.67 8.52
N SER A 34 0.77 11.64 8.78
CA SER A 34 0.62 12.28 10.09
C SER A 34 -0.34 11.49 10.97
N ASP A 35 -0.07 11.38 12.28
CA ASP A 35 -1.04 10.92 13.27
C ASP A 35 -1.76 9.60 12.88
N ASN A 36 -0.98 8.55 12.60
CA ASN A 36 -1.44 7.24 12.12
C ASN A 36 -2.08 7.21 10.72
N SER A 37 -1.98 8.29 9.96
CA SER A 37 -2.36 8.28 8.55
C SER A 37 -1.44 7.37 7.73
N PRO A 38 -1.94 6.80 6.62
CA PRO A 38 -1.14 5.98 5.73
C PRO A 38 0.02 6.78 5.08
N PRO A 39 1.13 6.11 4.68
CA PRO A 39 2.17 6.73 3.88
C PRO A 39 1.66 7.10 2.47
N SER A 40 2.40 7.96 1.77
CA SER A 40 2.00 8.50 0.46
C SER A 40 1.82 7.46 -0.65
N ASP A 41 2.45 6.29 -0.52
CA ASP A 41 2.38 5.20 -1.50
C ASP A 41 1.44 4.06 -1.07
N ALA A 42 0.71 4.22 0.04
CA ALA A 42 -0.20 3.20 0.52
C ALA A 42 -1.45 3.06 -0.37
N VAL A 43 -1.87 1.82 -0.56
CA VAL A 43 -3.25 1.52 -0.97
C VAL A 43 -4.13 1.55 0.28
N VAL A 44 -5.02 2.53 0.38
CA VAL A 44 -5.93 2.69 1.52
C VAL A 44 -7.15 1.79 1.33
N LEU A 45 -7.27 0.75 2.15
CA LEU A 45 -8.38 -0.22 2.06
C LEU A 45 -9.65 0.24 2.77
N PHE A 46 -9.54 1.16 3.73
CA PHE A 46 -10.67 1.76 4.46
C PHE A 46 -10.25 3.11 5.04
N ASP A 47 -11.00 4.17 4.72
CA ASP A 47 -10.76 5.54 5.16
C ASP A 47 -11.91 6.10 6.03
N GLY A 48 -12.85 5.24 6.43
CA GLY A 48 -14.07 5.63 7.14
C GLY A 48 -15.27 5.90 6.23
N THR A 49 -15.11 5.90 4.90
CA THR A 49 -16.19 6.24 3.96
C THR A 49 -16.76 5.03 3.22
N SER A 50 -15.92 4.07 2.81
CA SER A 50 -16.35 2.94 1.98
C SER A 50 -15.53 1.67 2.19
N LEU A 51 -16.15 0.51 1.96
CA LEU A 51 -15.54 -0.83 1.96
C LEU A 51 -15.23 -1.34 0.54
N ASP A 52 -15.24 -0.48 -0.48
CA ASP A 52 -15.01 -0.86 -1.88
C ASP A 52 -13.64 -1.51 -2.14
N GLY A 53 -12.67 -1.31 -1.24
CA GLY A 53 -11.38 -1.99 -1.27
C GLY A 53 -11.41 -3.48 -0.91
N TRP A 54 -12.57 -4.02 -0.50
CA TRP A 54 -12.72 -5.41 -0.05
C TRP A 54 -13.65 -6.22 -0.96
N PRO A 55 -13.31 -7.47 -1.30
CA PRO A 55 -14.25 -8.35 -1.97
C PRO A 55 -15.40 -8.70 -1.03
N THR A 56 -16.64 -8.57 -1.49
CA THR A 56 -17.80 -9.05 -0.74
C THR A 56 -18.17 -10.47 -1.19
N PRO A 57 -18.69 -11.33 -0.29
CA PRO A 57 -19.16 -12.66 -0.67
C PRO A 57 -20.28 -12.65 -1.74
N LEU A 58 -20.95 -11.51 -1.93
CA LEU A 58 -22.12 -11.33 -2.81
C LEU A 58 -21.88 -10.30 -3.94
N GLY A 59 -20.64 -9.87 -4.18
CA GLY A 59 -20.29 -8.87 -5.19
C GLY A 59 -20.37 -7.43 -4.71
N LYS A 60 -21.56 -6.92 -4.38
CA LYS A 60 -21.74 -5.56 -3.81
C LYS A 60 -22.38 -5.63 -2.43
N TRP A 61 -21.92 -4.80 -1.50
CA TRP A 61 -22.70 -4.52 -0.29
C TRP A 61 -24.07 -4.02 -0.72
N PRO A 62 -25.17 -4.64 -0.28
CA PRO A 62 -26.48 -4.11 -0.59
C PRO A 62 -26.60 -2.76 0.12
N THR A 63 -26.57 -1.67 -0.64
CA THR A 63 -26.69 -0.34 -0.08
C THR A 63 -28.09 -0.04 0.47
N ASP A 64 -29.08 -0.96 0.35
CA ASP A 64 -30.42 -0.79 0.94
C ASP A 64 -31.31 -2.06 1.00
N THR A 65 -30.81 -3.26 1.34
CA THR A 65 -31.69 -4.47 1.32
C THR A 65 -32.06 -5.06 2.67
N TRP A 66 -31.55 -4.54 3.80
CA TRP A 66 -31.96 -5.05 5.12
C TRP A 66 -33.33 -4.53 5.57
N ARG A 67 -33.79 -3.38 5.04
CA ARG A 67 -35.12 -2.81 5.34
C ARG A 67 -36.25 -3.41 4.50
N SER A 68 -35.93 -4.16 3.45
CA SER A 68 -36.88 -4.52 2.39
C SER A 68 -37.22 -6.02 2.35
N ARG A 69 -36.62 -6.85 3.22
CA ARG A 69 -36.98 -8.26 3.32
C ARG A 69 -38.14 -8.40 4.29
N PRO A 70 -39.37 -8.75 3.83
CA PRO A 70 -40.40 -9.17 4.77
C PRO A 70 -39.90 -10.40 5.51
N VAL A 71 -39.80 -10.30 6.84
CA VAL A 71 -39.50 -11.44 7.70
C VAL A 71 -40.77 -12.30 7.72
N PRO A 72 -40.76 -13.55 7.23
CA PRO A 72 -41.90 -14.43 7.46
C PRO A 72 -41.91 -14.77 8.96
N VAL A 73 -42.83 -14.14 9.70
CA VAL A 73 -43.31 -14.68 10.98
C VAL A 73 -44.16 -15.88 10.62
N THR A 74 -43.63 -17.07 10.87
CA THR A 74 -44.44 -18.29 10.94
C THR A 74 -44.70 -18.55 12.41
N LEU A 75 -45.99 -18.57 12.79
CA LEU A 75 -46.50 -18.98 14.10
C LEU A 75 -46.34 -20.49 14.31
#